data_AF-G2QSC7-F1
#
_entry.id   AF-G2QSC7-F1
#
_cell.length_a   1.000
_cell.length_b   1.000
_cell.length_c   1.000
_cell.angle_alpha   90.00
_cell.angle_beta   90.00
_cell.angle_gamma   90.00
#
_symmetry.space_group_name_H-M   'P 1'
#
loop_
_entity.id
_entity.type
_entity.pdbx_description
1 polymer ?
#
loop_
_entity_poly.entity_id
_entity_poly.type
_entity_poly.pdbx_seq_one_letter_code
_entity_poly.pdbx_strand_id
1 'polypeptide(L)'
;MCRFLVYKGSDEILLSKLVLDPAHSILKQSFDSRLRLDTRRGQNNADGFGIGFYTDPKLGAAPCLFTSTTPAWNCVNLHRLASKTASRLIFAHVRATTEGSLSEDNCHPFCHGSLMWMHNGGLGGWKQIKRRLGERLADKWYLGVVGGTDSEWAFALFLDTLERMGHDPSSQPENGFGPTVLRKAMLKTIALINELIDNIPESVIHAENVDTRSLLNFAVTDGHSIICTRYVGSSSDEAASLYYSSGTLWETRAPTPDSQHYLMERSDKGADVVLVASEPLTFERENWVNVPTNSILTIHNQTVMVHPIIDRYYDRNPHHRRSTAFVRTKGLSANEKDTSRSGTPFSPPGSIPAIPSAPHFPEQPEPHKQRFRGPTIPTIPSSLSRSCTPDAFSSTASTLPHSRTPLSHAETAAPDPQALQVPPPPTDIRALTDPPIARPAPQQPPAQGNIKKKRASLSAVEAAAHRPGAAAMAQQYFDASPVTPEPVRTEFGNPNKIARLFPELA
;
A
#
# COMPACT_ATOMS: atom_id res chain seq x y z
N MET A 1 -6.41 -5.28 -9.10
CA MET A 1 -6.36 -4.12 -8.19
C MET A 1 -5.20 -4.29 -7.24
N CYS A 2 -4.58 -3.17 -6.89
CA CYS A 2 -3.30 -3.08 -6.19
C CYS A 2 -3.34 -3.60 -4.75
N ARG A 3 -2.18 -3.60 -4.08
CA ARG A 3 -2.05 -3.77 -2.62
C ARG A 3 -1.07 -2.74 -2.09
N PHE A 4 -1.29 -2.28 -0.87
CA PHE A 4 -0.33 -1.44 -0.18
C PHE A 4 -0.07 -1.88 1.25
N LEU A 5 1.07 -1.42 1.75
CA LEU A 5 1.56 -1.52 3.12
C LEU A 5 2.04 -0.14 3.58
N VAL A 6 1.73 0.18 4.83
CA VAL A 6 2.23 1.32 5.57
C VAL A 6 2.91 0.83 6.83
N TYR A 7 4.06 1.39 7.15
CA TYR A 7 4.74 1.25 8.44
C TYR A 7 4.99 2.62 9.06
N LYS A 8 4.78 2.71 10.37
CA LYS A 8 5.22 3.81 11.22
C LYS A 8 5.82 3.25 12.51
N GLY A 9 7.10 3.55 12.74
CA GLY A 9 7.85 3.14 13.93
C GLY A 9 8.29 4.32 14.80
N SER A 10 8.52 4.07 16.09
CA SER A 10 9.35 4.90 16.95
C SER A 10 10.84 4.75 16.62
N ASP A 11 11.25 3.58 16.13
CA ASP A 11 12.58 3.30 15.59
C ASP A 11 12.56 2.97 14.10
N GLU A 12 13.74 3.01 13.48
CA GLU A 12 13.88 2.63 12.07
C GLU A 12 13.81 1.12 11.91
N ILE A 13 13.14 0.67 10.84
CA ILE A 13 13.15 -0.73 10.44
C ILE A 13 13.71 -0.87 9.03
N LEU A 14 14.47 -1.95 8.80
CA LEU A 14 14.89 -2.33 7.46
C LEU A 14 13.67 -2.60 6.57
N LEU A 15 13.72 -2.10 5.34
CA LEU A 15 12.67 -2.36 4.36
C LEU A 15 12.45 -3.87 4.13
N SER A 16 13.51 -4.70 4.17
CA SER A 16 13.40 -6.15 3.93
C SER A 16 12.44 -6.83 4.92
N LYS A 17 12.49 -6.44 6.21
CA LYS A 17 11.66 -6.99 7.29
C LYS A 17 10.15 -6.76 7.10
N LEU A 18 9.79 -5.88 6.16
CA LEU A 18 8.41 -5.54 5.82
C LEU A 18 8.04 -5.99 4.40
N VAL A 19 8.92 -5.70 3.45
CA VAL A 19 8.65 -5.80 2.02
C VAL A 19 8.94 -7.18 1.46
N LEU A 20 9.96 -7.88 2.00
CA LEU A 20 10.48 -9.12 1.44
C LEU A 20 10.23 -10.31 2.35
N ASP A 21 10.70 -10.20 3.60
CA ASP A 21 10.93 -11.32 4.50
C ASP A 21 9.66 -11.95 5.11
N PRO A 22 8.57 -11.19 5.41
CA PRO A 22 7.35 -11.79 5.93
C PRO A 22 6.76 -12.85 5.00
N ALA A 23 6.22 -13.94 5.56
CA ALA A 23 5.65 -15.06 4.80
C ALA A 23 4.54 -14.64 3.82
N HIS A 24 3.86 -13.53 4.09
CA HIS A 24 2.88 -12.91 3.22
C HIS A 24 3.20 -11.43 2.96
N SER A 25 4.48 -11.13 2.72
CA SER A 25 5.01 -9.79 2.42
C SER A 25 4.36 -9.14 1.20
N ILE A 26 4.52 -7.82 1.04
CA ILE A 26 4.00 -7.11 -0.14
C ILE A 26 4.63 -7.66 -1.44
N LEU A 27 5.89 -8.11 -1.39
CA LEU A 27 6.52 -8.85 -2.49
C LEU A 27 5.75 -10.13 -2.79
N LYS A 28 5.43 -10.94 -1.79
CA LYS A 28 4.67 -12.18 -2.00
C LYS A 28 3.29 -11.89 -2.57
N GLN A 29 2.60 -10.87 -2.03
CA GLN A 29 1.31 -10.40 -2.53
C GLN A 29 1.37 -9.93 -3.98
N SER A 30 2.54 -9.53 -4.51
CA SER A 30 2.66 -9.15 -5.91
C SER A 30 2.46 -10.30 -6.90
N PHE A 31 2.69 -11.57 -6.52
CA PHE A 31 2.45 -12.72 -7.42
C PHE A 31 1.57 -13.82 -6.81
N ASP A 32 1.33 -13.78 -5.51
CA ASP A 32 0.48 -14.71 -4.75
C ASP A 32 -0.41 -13.91 -3.78
N SER A 33 -1.34 -13.13 -4.33
CA SER A 33 -2.37 -12.42 -3.55
C SER A 33 -3.48 -13.40 -3.15
N ARG A 34 -3.54 -13.81 -1.87
CA ARG A 34 -4.54 -14.77 -1.38
C ARG A 34 -5.94 -14.18 -1.27
N LEU A 35 -6.06 -12.86 -1.11
CA LEU A 35 -7.35 -12.17 -1.12
C LEU A 35 -7.70 -11.61 -2.52
N ARG A 36 -7.15 -12.17 -3.59
CA ARG A 36 -7.57 -11.87 -4.97
C ARG A 36 -8.48 -12.99 -5.49
N LEU A 37 -9.72 -12.63 -5.81
CA LEU A 37 -10.77 -13.58 -6.21
C LEU A 37 -11.06 -13.58 -7.71
N ASP A 38 -10.54 -12.60 -8.46
CA ASP A 38 -10.66 -12.58 -9.92
C ASP A 38 -9.56 -13.44 -10.56
N THR A 39 -9.96 -14.54 -11.17
CA THR A 39 -9.09 -15.49 -11.88
C THR A 39 -8.76 -15.06 -13.32
N ARG A 40 -9.42 -14.03 -13.86
CA ARG A 40 -9.32 -13.65 -15.29
C ARG A 40 -8.03 -12.90 -15.66
N ARG A 41 -7.38 -12.22 -14.71
CA ARG A 41 -6.20 -11.37 -14.96
C ARG A 41 -4.89 -11.93 -14.39
N GLY A 42 -4.84 -13.22 -14.06
CA GLY A 42 -3.74 -13.77 -13.26
C GLY A 42 -3.77 -13.25 -11.81
N GLN A 43 -3.20 -14.03 -10.89
CA GLN A 43 -3.20 -13.72 -9.45
C GLN A 43 -2.16 -12.65 -9.06
N ASN A 44 -1.53 -11.99 -10.02
CA ASN A 44 -0.39 -11.09 -9.82
C ASN A 44 -0.74 -9.60 -9.93
N ASN A 45 -0.09 -8.79 -9.10
CA ASN A 45 0.09 -7.35 -9.22
C ASN A 45 1.44 -7.11 -9.91
N ALA A 46 1.46 -7.39 -11.22
CA ALA A 46 2.67 -7.45 -12.04
C ALA A 46 3.05 -6.12 -12.69
N ASP A 47 2.17 -5.11 -12.60
CA ASP A 47 2.23 -3.91 -13.43
C ASP A 47 3.10 -2.79 -12.85
N GLY A 48 3.97 -3.17 -11.91
CA GLY A 48 4.90 -2.30 -11.22
C GLY A 48 4.75 -2.34 -9.69
N PHE A 49 5.67 -1.66 -9.04
CA PHE A 49 5.67 -1.44 -7.60
C PHE A 49 6.27 -0.08 -7.28
N GLY A 50 6.09 0.36 -6.05
CA GLY A 50 6.87 1.45 -5.52
C GLY A 50 7.01 1.40 -4.01
N ILE A 51 8.16 1.86 -3.54
CA ILE A 51 8.49 2.02 -2.13
C ILE A 51 8.84 3.48 -1.91
N GLY A 52 8.16 4.14 -0.97
CA GLY A 52 8.48 5.47 -0.51
C GLY A 52 8.82 5.47 0.97
N PHE A 53 9.87 6.18 1.36
CA PHE A 53 10.32 6.24 2.74
C PHE A 53 10.91 7.60 3.08
N TYR A 54 10.69 8.04 4.32
CA TYR A 54 11.33 9.26 4.82
C TYR A 54 12.76 8.95 5.26
N THR A 55 13.65 9.89 4.99
CA THR A 55 15.08 9.75 5.32
C THR A 55 15.45 10.64 6.51
N ASP A 56 16.73 10.66 6.87
CA ASP A 56 17.26 11.57 7.87
C ASP A 56 16.89 13.03 7.49
N PRO A 57 16.32 13.82 8.43
CA PRO A 57 15.88 15.20 8.16
C PRO A 57 16.92 16.09 7.50
N LYS A 58 18.22 15.81 7.67
CA LYS A 58 19.31 16.56 7.00
C LYS A 58 19.30 16.43 5.47
N LEU A 59 18.61 15.43 4.92
CA LEU A 59 18.45 15.21 3.47
C LEU A 59 17.20 15.91 2.92
N GLY A 60 16.41 16.58 3.76
CA GLY A 60 15.18 17.27 3.40
C GLY A 60 13.92 16.55 3.87
N ALA A 61 12.79 17.26 3.83
CA ALA A 61 11.49 16.74 4.28
C ALA A 61 10.79 15.84 3.25
N ALA A 62 11.23 15.87 1.99
CA ALA A 62 10.65 15.06 0.92
C ALA A 62 11.00 13.57 1.10
N PRO A 63 10.07 12.65 0.86
CA PRO A 63 10.35 11.23 0.89
C PRO A 63 11.23 10.82 -0.31
N CYS A 64 12.04 9.77 -0.12
CA CYS A 64 12.71 9.11 -1.22
C CYS A 64 11.79 8.04 -1.82
N LEU A 65 11.65 8.05 -3.15
CA LEU A 65 10.81 7.09 -3.89
C LEU A 65 11.65 6.15 -4.74
N PHE A 66 11.31 4.87 -4.71
CA PHE A 66 11.80 3.85 -5.61
C PHE A 66 10.62 3.14 -6.26
N THR A 67 10.29 3.57 -7.48
CA THR A 67 9.22 3.02 -8.32
C THR A 67 9.80 2.25 -9.50
N SER A 68 9.09 1.25 -10.00
CA SER A 68 9.43 0.58 -11.25
C SER A 68 8.20 -0.08 -11.86
N THR A 69 8.15 -0.14 -13.18
CA THR A 69 7.17 -0.94 -13.93
C THR A 69 7.51 -2.43 -13.96
N THR A 70 8.71 -2.81 -13.54
CA THR A 70 9.11 -4.23 -13.42
C THR A 70 8.32 -4.88 -12.29
N PRO A 71 7.81 -6.12 -12.45
CA PRO A 71 7.18 -6.83 -11.36
C PRO A 71 8.12 -6.95 -10.15
N ALA A 72 7.61 -6.71 -8.93
CA ALA A 72 8.45 -6.62 -7.73
C ALA A 72 9.35 -7.86 -7.51
N TRP A 73 8.81 -9.07 -7.76
CA TRP A 73 9.55 -10.33 -7.61
C TRP A 73 10.72 -10.51 -8.58
N ASN A 74 10.73 -9.76 -9.69
CA ASN A 74 11.81 -9.79 -10.68
C ASN A 74 12.83 -8.64 -10.47
N CYS A 75 12.59 -7.74 -9.53
CA CYS A 75 13.46 -6.59 -9.33
C CYS A 75 14.62 -6.90 -8.36
N VAL A 76 15.77 -7.29 -8.90
CA VAL A 76 16.99 -7.55 -8.10
C VAL A 76 17.42 -6.32 -7.29
N ASN A 77 17.21 -5.11 -7.81
CA ASN A 77 17.55 -3.88 -7.11
C ASN A 77 16.65 -3.64 -5.88
N LEU A 78 15.38 -4.08 -5.91
CA LEU A 78 14.51 -4.04 -4.73
C LEU A 78 15.12 -4.86 -3.59
N HIS A 79 15.59 -6.09 -3.87
CA HIS A 79 16.27 -6.92 -2.86
C HIS A 79 17.52 -6.26 -2.28
N ARG A 80 18.36 -5.69 -3.15
CA ARG A 80 19.61 -5.02 -2.72
C ARG A 80 19.32 -3.81 -1.85
N LEU A 81 18.45 -2.92 -2.29
CA LEU A 81 18.10 -1.69 -1.58
C LEU A 81 17.38 -2.01 -0.26
N ALA A 82 16.41 -2.93 -0.28
CA ALA A 82 15.63 -3.22 0.91
C ALA A 82 16.45 -3.81 2.06
N SER A 83 17.58 -4.48 1.76
CA SER A 83 18.50 -5.02 2.77
C SER A 83 19.42 -3.97 3.42
N LYS A 84 19.45 -2.73 2.90
CA LYS A 84 20.36 -1.66 3.34
C LYS A 84 19.68 -0.34 3.66
N THR A 85 18.38 -0.23 3.40
CA THR A 85 17.60 0.97 3.69
C THR A 85 16.72 0.72 4.90
N ALA A 86 16.78 1.62 5.88
CA ALA A 86 15.90 1.63 7.03
C ALA A 86 15.16 2.97 7.12
N SER A 87 13.96 2.97 7.69
CA SER A 87 13.19 4.20 7.92
C SER A 87 12.14 4.00 9.01
N ARG A 88 11.75 5.10 9.65
CA ARG A 88 10.64 5.18 10.62
C ARG A 88 9.27 5.26 9.94
N LEU A 89 9.19 5.59 8.65
CA LEU A 89 7.91 5.72 7.95
C LEU A 89 8.06 5.29 6.50
N ILE A 90 7.38 4.20 6.15
CA ILE A 90 7.51 3.53 4.86
C ILE A 90 6.12 3.28 4.28
N PHE A 91 5.97 3.62 3.00
CA PHE A 91 4.86 3.23 2.15
C PHE A 91 5.38 2.25 1.10
N ALA A 92 4.68 1.14 0.88
CA ALA A 92 5.00 0.16 -0.14
C ALA A 92 3.73 -0.23 -0.89
N HIS A 93 3.82 -0.35 -2.21
CA HIS A 93 2.66 -0.59 -3.06
C HIS A 93 3.03 -1.48 -4.25
N VAL A 94 2.14 -2.39 -4.60
CA VAL A 94 2.26 -3.24 -5.80
C VAL A 94 1.04 -3.04 -6.69
N ARG A 95 1.30 -2.72 -7.95
CA ARG A 95 0.30 -2.24 -8.90
C ARG A 95 -0.33 -3.39 -9.69
N ALA A 96 -1.65 -3.32 -9.86
CA ALA A 96 -2.36 -4.05 -10.89
C ALA A 96 -3.19 -3.05 -11.71
N THR A 97 -2.88 -2.93 -13.00
CA THR A 97 -3.39 -1.91 -13.91
C THR A 97 -4.90 -1.95 -14.00
N THR A 98 -5.52 -0.84 -13.63
CA THR A 98 -6.94 -0.54 -13.81
C THR A 98 -7.11 0.57 -14.82
N GLU A 99 -6.30 1.62 -14.66
CA GLU A 99 -6.23 2.82 -15.48
C GLU A 99 -4.76 3.19 -15.75
N GLY A 100 -4.55 3.98 -16.80
CA GLY A 100 -3.23 4.43 -17.24
C GLY A 100 -2.41 3.35 -17.97
N SER A 101 -1.36 3.79 -18.67
CA SER A 101 -0.39 2.90 -19.31
C SER A 101 0.55 2.25 -18.29
N LEU A 102 1.38 1.32 -18.75
CA LEU A 102 2.53 0.84 -18.00
C LEU A 102 3.62 1.91 -18.03
N SER A 103 3.61 2.82 -17.05
CA SER A 103 4.62 3.86 -16.81
C SER A 103 4.98 3.89 -15.34
N GLU A 104 6.20 4.33 -15.02
CA GLU A 104 6.63 4.58 -13.64
C GLU A 104 5.80 5.71 -13.01
N ASP A 105 5.39 6.71 -13.80
CA ASP A 105 4.51 7.80 -13.35
C ASP A 105 3.14 7.30 -12.87
N ASN A 106 2.75 6.08 -13.23
CA ASN A 106 1.50 5.47 -12.79
C ASN A 106 1.67 4.53 -11.58
N CYS A 107 2.89 4.43 -11.03
CA CYS A 107 3.21 3.57 -9.91
C CYS A 107 3.18 4.38 -8.61
N HIS A 108 2.33 3.95 -7.67
CA HIS A 108 2.33 4.47 -6.31
C HIS A 108 3.66 4.14 -5.59
N PRO A 109 4.04 4.93 -4.57
CA PRO A 109 3.38 6.14 -4.10
C PRO A 109 3.68 7.38 -4.97
N PHE A 110 2.76 8.34 -4.96
CA PHE A 110 2.98 9.69 -5.51
C PHE A 110 3.51 10.61 -4.40
N CYS A 111 4.19 11.71 -4.76
CA CYS A 111 4.62 12.70 -3.77
C CYS A 111 4.49 14.15 -4.27
N HIS A 112 4.37 15.08 -3.31
CA HIS A 112 4.51 16.52 -3.53
C HIS A 112 5.09 17.14 -2.25
N GLY A 113 6.28 17.72 -2.32
CA GLY A 113 6.97 18.22 -1.13
C GLY A 113 7.15 17.11 -0.09
N SER A 114 6.69 17.35 1.15
CA SER A 114 6.72 16.36 2.23
C SER A 114 5.51 15.43 2.23
N LEU A 115 4.60 15.51 1.26
CA LEU A 115 3.41 14.65 1.20
C LEU A 115 3.67 13.43 0.32
N MET A 116 3.22 12.27 0.78
CA MET A 116 3.24 11.01 0.02
C MET A 116 1.85 10.37 -0.01
N TRP A 117 1.45 9.81 -1.15
CA TRP A 117 0.08 9.33 -1.41
C TRP A 117 0.04 7.94 -2.05
N MET A 118 -0.88 7.10 -1.58
CA MET A 118 -1.23 5.80 -2.16
C MET A 118 -2.74 5.63 -2.32
N HIS A 119 -3.14 4.81 -3.29
CA HIS A 119 -4.53 4.41 -3.50
C HIS A 119 -4.62 2.93 -3.87
N ASN A 120 -5.49 2.19 -3.18
CA ASN A 120 -5.95 0.87 -3.59
C ASN A 120 -7.46 0.92 -3.83
N GLY A 121 -7.86 0.94 -5.09
CA GLY A 121 -9.24 1.21 -5.44
C GLY A 121 -9.39 1.81 -6.82
N GLY A 122 -10.52 2.47 -7.02
CA GLY A 122 -10.85 3.15 -8.26
C GLY A 122 -11.97 4.16 -8.04
N LEU A 123 -11.92 5.27 -8.76
CA LEU A 123 -12.99 6.27 -8.76
C LEU A 123 -14.12 5.80 -9.70
N GLY A 124 -15.35 5.78 -9.20
CA GLY A 124 -16.54 5.48 -9.98
C GLY A 124 -16.78 6.51 -11.08
N GLY A 125 -17.29 6.08 -12.23
CA GLY A 125 -17.56 6.97 -13.36
C GLY A 125 -16.34 7.78 -13.84
N TRP A 126 -15.12 7.24 -13.70
CA TRP A 126 -13.87 7.96 -13.93
C TRP A 126 -13.86 8.74 -15.26
N LYS A 127 -14.27 8.11 -16.36
CA LYS A 127 -14.28 8.72 -17.70
C LYS A 127 -15.21 9.94 -17.79
N GLN A 128 -16.26 9.98 -16.98
CA GLN A 128 -17.31 10.98 -16.96
C GLN A 128 -16.98 12.13 -15.99
N ILE A 129 -16.18 11.87 -14.95
CA ILE A 129 -15.79 12.88 -13.96
C ILE A 129 -14.44 13.52 -14.24
N LYS A 130 -13.52 12.85 -14.94
CA LYS A 130 -12.12 13.31 -15.14
C LYS A 130 -12.03 14.76 -15.60
N ARG A 131 -12.79 15.13 -16.63
CA ARG A 131 -12.79 16.50 -17.17
C ARG A 131 -13.25 17.53 -16.13
N ARG A 132 -14.36 17.27 -15.45
CA ARG A 132 -14.92 18.16 -14.41
C ARG A 132 -14.01 18.27 -13.20
N LEU A 133 -13.34 17.18 -12.84
CA LEU A 133 -12.31 17.17 -11.80
C LEU A 133 -11.16 18.09 -12.22
N GLY A 134 -10.65 17.96 -13.45
CA GLY A 134 -9.60 18.82 -13.97
C GLY A 134 -9.97 20.31 -13.99
N GLU A 135 -11.19 20.64 -14.42
CA GLU A 135 -11.71 22.03 -14.43
C GLU A 135 -11.80 22.66 -13.02
N ARG A 136 -11.86 21.85 -11.96
CA ARG A 136 -11.88 22.32 -10.56
C ARG A 136 -10.50 22.63 -10.02
N LEU A 137 -9.46 21.96 -10.49
CA LEU A 137 -8.10 22.11 -9.95
C LEU A 137 -7.52 23.46 -10.32
N ALA A 138 -6.78 24.09 -9.40
CA ALA A 138 -5.90 25.20 -9.77
C ALA A 138 -4.81 24.71 -10.75
N ASP A 139 -4.38 25.58 -11.66
CA ASP A 139 -3.44 25.26 -12.75
C ASP A 139 -2.22 24.47 -12.29
N LYS A 140 -1.61 24.86 -11.17
CA LYS A 140 -0.42 24.18 -10.63
C LYS A 140 -0.66 22.72 -10.24
N TRP A 141 -1.86 22.38 -9.76
CA TRP A 141 -2.22 21.00 -9.40
C TRP A 141 -2.63 20.20 -10.63
N TYR A 142 -3.32 20.83 -11.58
CA TYR A 142 -3.63 20.24 -12.87
C TYR A 142 -2.36 19.88 -13.65
N LEU A 143 -1.42 20.83 -13.78
CA LEU A 143 -0.15 20.67 -14.48
C LEU A 143 0.83 19.77 -13.74
N GLY A 144 0.62 19.54 -12.44
CA GLY A 144 1.42 18.62 -11.63
C GLY A 144 1.10 17.14 -11.86
N VAL A 145 -0.01 16.82 -12.53
CA VAL A 145 -0.35 15.44 -12.89
C VAL A 145 0.46 15.02 -14.10
N VAL A 146 1.29 13.98 -13.95
CA VAL A 146 2.17 13.46 -15.00
C VAL A 146 1.64 12.15 -15.59
N GLY A 147 1.13 11.27 -14.74
CA GLY A 147 0.53 10.01 -15.14
C GLY A 147 -0.92 10.13 -15.62
N GLY A 148 -1.53 8.97 -15.84
CA GLY A 148 -2.87 8.81 -16.40
C GLY A 148 -3.90 8.23 -15.45
N THR A 149 -3.54 7.93 -14.20
CA THR A 149 -4.38 7.19 -13.27
C THR A 149 -5.36 8.09 -12.52
N ASP A 150 -6.57 7.60 -12.27
CA ASP A 150 -7.54 8.22 -11.35
C ASP A 150 -6.95 8.52 -9.96
N SER A 151 -5.98 7.70 -9.54
CA SER A 151 -5.30 7.78 -8.26
C SER A 151 -4.43 9.03 -8.10
N GLU A 152 -3.73 9.43 -9.17
CA GLU A 152 -2.91 10.65 -9.19
C GLU A 152 -3.79 11.89 -9.28
N TRP A 153 -4.86 11.85 -10.08
CA TRP A 153 -5.85 12.92 -10.12
C TRP A 153 -6.56 13.10 -8.77
N ALA A 154 -6.82 12.02 -8.03
CA ALA A 154 -7.31 12.10 -6.66
C ALA A 154 -6.29 12.74 -5.71
N PHE A 155 -4.98 12.51 -5.92
CA PHE A 155 -3.94 13.19 -5.16
C PHE A 155 -3.87 14.68 -5.49
N ALA A 156 -3.95 15.07 -6.76
CA ALA A 156 -4.02 16.47 -7.17
C ALA A 156 -5.24 17.18 -6.56
N LEU A 157 -6.40 16.50 -6.51
CA LEU A 157 -7.59 17.00 -5.83
C LEU A 157 -7.38 17.16 -4.32
N PHE A 158 -6.66 16.24 -3.68
CA PHE A 158 -6.28 16.36 -2.26
C PHE A 158 -5.39 17.58 -2.01
N LEU A 159 -4.37 17.81 -2.86
CA LEU A 159 -3.47 18.97 -2.76
C LEU A 159 -4.24 20.28 -2.94
N ASP A 160 -5.09 20.38 -3.96
CA ASP A 160 -5.97 21.53 -4.20
C ASP A 160 -6.93 21.76 -3.00
N THR A 161 -7.49 20.69 -2.44
CA THR A 161 -8.36 20.76 -1.26
C THR A 161 -7.62 21.27 -0.03
N LEU A 162 -6.40 20.79 0.21
CA LEU A 162 -5.56 21.22 1.33
C LEU A 162 -5.19 22.70 1.20
N GLU A 163 -4.84 23.15 0.01
CA GLU A 163 -4.59 24.56 -0.29
C GLU A 163 -5.82 25.43 -0.03
N ARG A 164 -6.99 25.04 -0.53
CA ARG A 164 -8.25 25.77 -0.33
C ARG A 164 -8.70 25.80 1.12
N MET A 165 -8.18 24.90 1.96
CA MET A 165 -8.36 24.95 3.41
C MET A 165 -7.42 25.94 4.11
N GLY A 166 -6.54 26.63 3.38
CA GLY A 166 -5.59 27.60 3.90
C GLY A 166 -4.22 27.03 4.24
N HIS A 167 -3.91 25.80 3.81
CA HIS A 167 -2.62 25.15 4.07
C HIS A 167 -1.88 24.93 2.75
N ASP A 168 -0.78 25.63 2.52
CA ASP A 168 0.03 25.44 1.31
C ASP A 168 0.67 24.03 1.31
N PRO A 169 0.32 23.13 0.38
CA PRO A 169 0.90 21.80 0.30
C PRO A 169 2.41 21.79 0.04
N SER A 170 2.97 22.91 -0.44
CA SER A 170 4.41 23.06 -0.70
C SER A 170 5.19 23.57 0.52
N SER A 171 4.53 23.92 1.62
CA SER A 171 5.15 24.61 2.77
C SER A 171 6.08 23.73 3.63
N GLN A 172 5.98 22.41 3.52
CA GLN A 172 6.83 21.43 4.23
C GLN A 172 7.06 21.77 5.72
N PRO A 173 5.98 21.93 6.51
CA PRO A 173 6.09 22.35 7.91
C PRO A 173 6.93 21.35 8.73
N GLU A 174 7.80 21.88 9.61
CA GLU A 174 8.76 21.09 10.40
C GLU A 174 8.10 19.96 11.20
N ASN A 175 6.90 20.19 11.73
CA ASN A 175 6.14 19.22 12.53
C ASN A 175 4.98 18.55 11.76
N GLY A 176 4.98 18.66 10.43
CA GLY A 176 3.88 18.24 9.59
C GLY A 176 2.69 19.21 9.61
N PHE A 177 1.70 18.93 8.76
CA PHE A 177 0.45 19.70 8.68
C PHE A 177 -0.48 19.42 9.87
N GLY A 178 -0.25 18.30 10.55
CA GLY A 178 -1.02 17.85 11.70
C GLY A 178 -2.17 16.91 11.30
N PRO A 179 -2.49 15.93 12.17
CA PRO A 179 -3.42 14.85 11.83
C PRO A 179 -4.83 15.36 11.52
N THR A 180 -5.30 16.38 12.26
CA THR A 180 -6.64 16.94 12.10
C THR A 180 -6.81 17.65 10.75
N VAL A 181 -5.77 18.35 10.27
CA VAL A 181 -5.77 19.03 8.98
C VAL A 181 -5.84 18.01 7.85
N LEU A 182 -4.94 17.01 7.85
CA LEU A 182 -4.91 15.96 6.83
C LEU A 182 -6.20 15.15 6.81
N ARG A 183 -6.76 14.81 7.98
CA ARG A 183 -8.04 14.08 8.09
C ARG A 183 -9.19 14.89 7.49
N LYS A 184 -9.28 16.19 7.79
CA LYS A 184 -10.30 17.08 7.21
C LYS A 184 -10.15 17.23 5.70
N ALA A 185 -8.91 17.38 5.20
CA ALA A 185 -8.63 17.45 3.77
C ALA A 185 -9.03 16.15 3.05
N MET A 186 -8.73 15.00 3.64
CA MET A 186 -9.12 13.69 3.10
C MET A 186 -10.65 13.53 3.02
N LEU A 187 -11.38 13.87 4.09
CA LEU A 187 -12.84 13.81 4.12
C LEU A 187 -13.47 14.73 3.07
N LYS A 188 -12.96 15.96 2.92
CA LYS A 188 -13.42 16.88 1.88
C LYS A 188 -13.11 16.36 0.48
N THR A 189 -11.94 15.75 0.28
CA THR A 189 -11.56 15.13 -1.00
C THR A 189 -12.55 14.03 -1.39
N ILE A 190 -12.89 13.13 -0.46
CA ILE A 190 -13.90 12.08 -0.69
C ILE A 190 -15.27 12.69 -1.01
N ALA A 191 -15.70 13.72 -0.27
CA ALA A 191 -16.98 14.39 -0.51
C ALA A 191 -17.04 15.01 -1.92
N LEU A 192 -15.95 15.66 -2.36
CA LEU A 192 -15.85 16.24 -3.71
C LEU A 192 -15.88 15.16 -4.81
N ILE A 193 -15.21 14.02 -4.59
CA ILE A 193 -15.28 12.88 -5.53
C ILE A 193 -16.72 12.37 -5.64
N ASN A 194 -17.41 12.19 -4.51
CA ASN A 194 -18.81 11.77 -4.49
C ASN A 194 -19.71 12.78 -5.23
N GLU A 195 -19.53 14.09 -4.98
CA GLU A 195 -20.28 15.17 -5.64
C GLU A 195 -20.08 15.14 -7.17
N LEU A 196 -18.84 14.95 -7.64
CA LEU A 196 -18.56 14.82 -9.07
C LEU A 196 -19.28 13.62 -9.71
N ILE A 197 -19.36 12.51 -8.98
CA ILE A 197 -20.04 11.29 -9.42
C ILE A 197 -21.56 11.48 -9.45
N ASP A 198 -22.13 12.17 -8.45
CA ASP A 198 -23.57 12.46 -8.40
C ASP A 198 -24.04 13.36 -9.55
N ASN A 199 -23.14 14.22 -10.03
CA ASN A 199 -23.39 15.10 -11.14
C ASN A 199 -23.29 14.41 -12.52
N ILE A 200 -23.06 13.09 -12.58
CA ILE A 200 -23.18 12.32 -13.82
C ILE A 200 -24.66 12.17 -14.15
N PRO A 201 -25.15 12.62 -15.32
CA PRO A 201 -26.57 12.50 -15.67
C PRO A 201 -27.04 11.05 -15.69
N GLU A 202 -28.22 10.77 -15.12
CA GLU A 202 -28.81 9.42 -15.09
C GLU A 202 -28.92 8.81 -16.49
N SER A 203 -29.24 9.63 -17.51
CA SER A 203 -29.28 9.18 -18.90
C SER A 203 -27.95 8.61 -19.39
N VAL A 204 -26.82 9.20 -18.99
CA VAL A 204 -25.47 8.71 -19.33
C VAL A 204 -25.16 7.45 -18.55
N ILE A 205 -25.50 7.40 -17.26
CA ILE A 205 -25.32 6.21 -16.42
C ILE A 205 -26.01 4.99 -17.04
N HIS A 206 -27.27 5.16 -17.46
CA HIS A 206 -28.04 4.08 -18.08
C HIS A 206 -27.58 3.75 -19.51
N ALA A 207 -27.32 4.75 -20.34
CA ALA A 207 -26.95 4.52 -21.74
C ALA A 207 -25.56 3.86 -21.89
N GLU A 208 -24.59 4.24 -21.04
CA GLU A 208 -23.22 3.73 -21.10
C GLU A 208 -22.93 2.64 -20.05
N ASN A 209 -23.92 2.26 -19.23
CA ASN A 209 -23.78 1.33 -18.12
C ASN A 209 -22.61 1.71 -17.19
N VAL A 210 -22.58 2.97 -16.76
CA VAL A 210 -21.50 3.54 -15.95
C VAL A 210 -21.58 3.05 -14.51
N ASP A 211 -20.51 2.42 -14.03
CA ASP A 211 -20.39 2.03 -12.63
C ASP A 211 -19.90 3.23 -11.80
N THR A 212 -20.81 3.80 -11.00
CA THR A 212 -20.57 5.02 -10.20
C THR A 212 -19.99 4.73 -8.82
N ARG A 213 -19.86 3.47 -8.43
CA ARG A 213 -19.35 3.10 -7.11
C ARG A 213 -17.84 3.22 -7.07
N SER A 214 -17.34 3.97 -6.09
CA SER A 214 -15.91 4.10 -5.82
C SER A 214 -15.44 3.14 -4.73
N LEU A 215 -14.22 2.63 -4.85
CA LEU A 215 -13.45 2.04 -3.75
C LEU A 215 -12.30 2.99 -3.48
N LEU A 216 -12.24 3.60 -2.31
CA LEU A 216 -11.28 4.68 -2.02
C LEU A 216 -10.44 4.33 -0.79
N ASN A 217 -9.63 3.26 -0.87
CA ASN A 217 -8.63 3.03 0.16
C ASN A 217 -7.42 3.91 -0.14
N PHE A 218 -7.46 5.16 0.33
CA PHE A 218 -6.37 6.12 0.25
C PHE A 218 -5.44 5.98 1.44
N ALA A 219 -4.18 6.34 1.26
CA ALA A 219 -3.23 6.57 2.33
C ALA A 219 -2.40 7.82 2.01
N VAL A 220 -2.35 8.78 2.93
CA VAL A 220 -1.52 9.98 2.82
C VAL A 220 -0.68 10.17 4.08
N THR A 221 0.52 10.70 3.92
CA THR A 221 1.42 11.05 5.02
C THR A 221 2.19 12.33 4.72
N ASP A 222 2.50 13.11 5.75
CA ASP A 222 3.37 14.28 5.72
C ASP A 222 4.74 14.05 6.41
N GLY A 223 5.08 12.78 6.67
CA GLY A 223 6.27 12.38 7.44
C GLY A 223 6.00 12.18 8.93
N HIS A 224 4.90 12.75 9.45
CA HIS A 224 4.58 12.80 10.87
C HIS A 224 3.28 12.08 11.18
N SER A 225 2.24 12.43 10.43
CA SER A 225 0.89 11.90 10.52
C SER A 225 0.56 11.08 9.29
N ILE A 226 -0.25 10.04 9.49
CA ILE A 226 -0.74 9.18 8.42
C ILE A 226 -2.26 9.13 8.49
N ILE A 227 -2.91 9.31 7.36
CA ILE A 227 -4.35 9.14 7.20
C ILE A 227 -4.59 8.04 6.18
N CYS A 228 -5.26 6.97 6.60
CA CYS A 228 -5.72 5.89 5.72
C CYS A 228 -7.25 5.84 5.71
N THR A 229 -7.86 5.56 4.57
CA THR A 229 -9.30 5.33 4.47
C THR A 229 -9.60 3.89 4.09
N ARG A 230 -10.70 3.35 4.60
CA ARG A 230 -11.34 2.16 4.04
C ARG A 230 -12.76 2.54 3.66
N TYR A 231 -13.01 2.77 2.36
CA TYR A 231 -14.21 3.45 1.92
C TYR A 231 -14.81 2.84 0.64
N VAL A 232 -16.15 2.78 0.60
CA VAL A 232 -16.94 2.47 -0.59
C VAL A 232 -18.09 3.47 -0.75
N GLY A 233 -18.26 3.97 -1.98
CA GLY A 233 -19.36 4.86 -2.37
C GLY A 233 -20.69 4.13 -2.58
N SER A 234 -21.08 3.28 -1.64
CA SER A 234 -22.32 2.48 -1.67
C SER A 234 -22.77 2.15 -0.26
N SER A 235 -24.08 2.22 0.01
CA SER A 235 -24.65 1.81 1.30
C SER A 235 -24.81 0.29 1.40
N SER A 236 -24.85 -0.43 0.27
CA SER A 236 -25.11 -1.87 0.21
C SER A 236 -23.87 -2.71 -0.07
N ASP A 237 -22.78 -2.13 -0.58
CA ASP A 237 -21.54 -2.86 -0.89
C ASP A 237 -20.49 -2.75 0.24
N GLU A 238 -19.61 -3.75 0.32
CA GLU A 238 -18.43 -3.75 1.19
C GLU A 238 -17.23 -3.06 0.53
N ALA A 239 -16.44 -2.36 1.34
CA ALA A 239 -15.17 -1.77 0.91
C ALA A 239 -14.07 -2.81 0.73
N ALA A 240 -13.05 -2.46 -0.05
CA ALA A 240 -11.82 -3.22 -0.20
C ALA A 240 -11.13 -3.44 1.15
N SER A 241 -10.47 -4.58 1.31
CA SER A 241 -9.87 -4.98 2.57
C SER A 241 -8.80 -3.99 3.04
N LEU A 242 -8.77 -3.77 4.35
CA LEU A 242 -7.73 -2.99 5.02
C LEU A 242 -7.65 -3.45 6.48
N TYR A 243 -6.43 -3.74 6.90
CA TYR A 243 -6.10 -4.24 8.23
C TYR A 243 -5.07 -3.32 8.87
N TYR A 244 -5.04 -3.27 10.19
CA TYR A 244 -3.94 -2.66 10.92
C TYR A 244 -3.46 -3.55 12.06
N SER A 245 -2.21 -3.40 12.44
CA SER A 245 -1.62 -4.00 13.62
C SER A 245 -0.72 -2.98 14.29
N SER A 246 -0.71 -2.93 15.62
CA SER A 246 0.09 -1.96 16.38
C SER A 246 0.66 -2.61 17.62
N GLY A 247 1.96 -2.54 17.90
CA GLY A 247 2.56 -3.22 19.04
C GLY A 247 3.90 -2.64 19.41
N THR A 248 4.66 -3.35 20.24
CA THR A 248 5.98 -2.91 20.71
C THR A 248 7.08 -3.21 19.69
N LEU A 249 7.00 -4.36 19.01
CA LEU A 249 8.08 -4.83 18.15
C LEU A 249 7.56 -5.67 16.99
N TRP A 250 8.26 -5.58 15.85
CA TRP A 250 8.01 -6.41 14.67
C TRP A 250 9.24 -7.25 14.35
N GLU A 251 9.21 -8.51 14.79
CA GLU A 251 10.34 -9.44 14.70
C GLU A 251 9.90 -10.89 14.46
N THR A 252 10.88 -11.74 14.15
CA THR A 252 10.68 -13.18 13.94
C THR A 252 10.69 -13.95 15.25
N ARG A 253 9.74 -14.88 15.46
CA ARG A 253 9.61 -15.68 16.71
C ARG A 253 10.85 -16.50 17.07
N ALA A 254 11.60 -16.91 16.05
CA ALA A 254 12.87 -17.60 16.17
C ALA A 254 13.78 -17.06 15.07
N PRO A 255 14.88 -16.38 15.40
CA PRO A 255 15.83 -15.85 14.41
C PRO A 255 16.68 -16.99 13.85
N THR A 256 16.04 -17.99 13.23
CA THR A 256 16.74 -18.84 12.28
C THR A 256 16.82 -18.10 10.95
N PRO A 257 17.87 -18.28 10.15
CA PRO A 257 18.05 -17.56 8.88
C PRO A 257 16.88 -17.69 7.90
N ASP A 258 16.06 -18.74 8.03
CA ASP A 258 14.93 -19.05 7.15
C ASP A 258 13.55 -18.72 7.77
N SER A 259 13.50 -18.11 8.95
CA SER A 259 12.23 -17.82 9.62
C SER A 259 11.50 -16.63 8.99
N GLN A 260 10.52 -16.92 8.15
CA GLN A 260 9.59 -15.92 7.59
C GLN A 260 8.40 -15.63 8.55
N HIS A 261 8.43 -16.21 9.75
CA HIS A 261 7.38 -16.11 10.76
C HIS A 261 7.56 -14.85 11.63
N TYR A 262 7.28 -13.70 11.02
CA TYR A 262 7.18 -12.44 11.73
C TYR A 262 5.94 -12.41 12.63
N LEU A 263 6.01 -11.66 13.72
CA LEU A 263 4.88 -11.38 14.59
C LEU A 263 4.96 -9.96 15.16
N MET A 264 3.78 -9.43 15.48
CA MET A 264 3.65 -8.20 16.24
C MET A 264 3.69 -8.53 17.74
N GLU A 265 4.77 -8.18 18.43
CA GLU A 265 4.87 -8.30 19.87
C GLU A 265 4.09 -7.18 20.56
N ARG A 266 3.51 -7.48 21.72
CA ARG A 266 2.67 -6.59 22.52
C ARG A 266 3.03 -6.73 24.00
N SER A 267 4.29 -6.52 24.31
CA SER A 267 4.84 -6.72 25.65
C SER A 267 4.43 -5.63 26.65
N ASP A 268 4.03 -4.46 26.17
CA ASP A 268 3.50 -3.39 27.00
C ASP A 268 2.25 -2.73 26.36
N LYS A 269 1.80 -1.61 26.95
CA LYS A 269 0.65 -0.84 26.47
C LYS A 269 1.00 0.17 25.37
N GLY A 270 2.28 0.26 24.99
CA GLY A 270 2.80 1.10 23.94
C GLY A 270 2.51 0.52 22.54
N ALA A 271 2.62 1.40 21.56
CA ALA A 271 2.42 1.09 20.14
C ALA A 271 3.60 1.60 19.32
N ASP A 272 4.82 1.23 19.70
CA ASP A 272 6.07 1.63 19.04
C ASP A 272 6.09 1.32 17.53
N VAL A 273 5.37 0.28 17.10
CA VAL A 273 5.21 -0.09 15.69
C VAL A 273 3.74 -0.07 15.32
N VAL A 274 3.43 0.55 14.18
CA VAL A 274 2.11 0.49 13.54
C VAL A 274 2.27 0.05 12.08
N LEU A 275 1.50 -0.96 11.70
CA LEU A 275 1.37 -1.47 10.34
C LEU A 275 -0.08 -1.27 9.85
N VAL A 276 -0.25 -0.84 8.61
CA VAL A 276 -1.55 -0.87 7.91
C VAL A 276 -1.34 -1.57 6.57
N ALA A 277 -2.13 -2.57 6.25
CA ALA A 277 -1.93 -3.37 5.04
C ALA A 277 -3.25 -3.75 4.38
N SER A 278 -3.25 -3.86 3.05
CA SER A 278 -4.39 -4.36 2.28
C SER A 278 -4.69 -5.84 2.59
N GLU A 279 -3.64 -6.63 2.85
CA GLU A 279 -3.71 -8.01 3.35
C GLU A 279 -2.68 -8.17 4.50
N PRO A 280 -2.98 -8.94 5.57
CA PRO A 280 -2.04 -9.21 6.66
C PRO A 280 -0.71 -9.75 6.14
N LEU A 281 0.42 -9.32 6.72
CA LEU A 281 1.76 -9.81 6.34
C LEU A 281 2.08 -11.21 6.90
N THR A 282 1.26 -11.69 7.82
CA THR A 282 1.41 -12.95 8.56
C THR A 282 0.11 -13.74 8.54
N PHE A 283 0.17 -15.04 8.85
CA PHE A 283 -1.02 -15.91 8.82
C PHE A 283 -1.80 -15.90 10.14
N GLU A 284 -1.18 -15.44 11.22
CA GLU A 284 -1.79 -15.25 12.54
C GLU A 284 -2.71 -14.02 12.52
N ARG A 285 -3.91 -14.21 11.97
CA ARG A 285 -4.91 -13.14 11.76
C ARG A 285 -5.36 -12.46 13.04
N GLU A 286 -5.30 -13.15 14.18
CA GLU A 286 -5.60 -12.58 15.50
C GLU A 286 -4.72 -11.38 15.87
N ASN A 287 -3.56 -11.23 15.24
CA ASN A 287 -2.67 -10.08 15.43
C ASN A 287 -3.03 -8.87 14.57
N TRP A 288 -4.06 -8.98 13.72
CA TRP A 288 -4.50 -7.95 12.78
C TRP A 288 -5.94 -7.57 13.04
N VAL A 289 -6.18 -6.26 13.15
CA VAL A 289 -7.51 -5.70 13.36
C VAL A 289 -8.08 -5.26 12.02
N ASN A 290 -9.32 -5.67 11.76
CA ASN A 290 -10.10 -5.22 10.62
C ASN A 290 -10.43 -3.73 10.74
N VAL A 291 -10.05 -2.92 9.75
CA VAL A 291 -10.58 -1.55 9.64
C VAL A 291 -12.06 -1.64 9.20
N PRO A 292 -13.03 -1.04 9.91
CA PRO A 292 -14.42 -1.08 9.51
C PRO A 292 -14.68 -0.38 8.17
N THR A 293 -15.76 -0.76 7.49
CA THR A 293 -16.15 -0.13 6.22
C THR A 293 -16.58 1.30 6.46
N ASN A 294 -16.20 2.19 5.53
CA ASN A 294 -16.42 3.64 5.61
C ASN A 294 -15.86 4.21 6.91
N SER A 295 -14.57 3.96 7.13
CA SER A 295 -13.81 4.48 8.27
C SER A 295 -12.51 5.14 7.81
N ILE A 296 -12.04 6.08 8.62
CA ILE A 296 -10.78 6.79 8.48
C ILE A 296 -9.88 6.43 9.67
N LEU A 297 -8.71 5.91 9.37
CA LEU A 297 -7.67 5.56 10.32
C LEU A 297 -6.63 6.68 10.34
N THR A 298 -6.30 7.17 11.52
CA THR A 298 -5.31 8.22 11.75
C THR A 298 -4.19 7.67 12.63
N ILE A 299 -2.94 7.84 12.20
CA ILE A 299 -1.75 7.52 12.97
C ILE A 299 -1.00 8.83 13.23
N HIS A 300 -0.73 9.13 14.49
CA HIS A 300 0.10 10.26 14.89
C HIS A 300 0.75 9.96 16.24
N ASN A 301 2.07 10.18 16.37
CA ASN A 301 2.84 9.84 17.57
C ASN A 301 2.50 8.42 18.07
N GLN A 302 2.55 7.45 17.15
CA GLN A 302 2.29 6.03 17.43
C GLN A 302 0.88 5.69 17.94
N THR A 303 0.00 6.69 18.05
CA THR A 303 -1.40 6.50 18.42
C THR A 303 -2.21 6.23 17.17
N VAL A 304 -2.97 5.14 17.18
CA VAL A 304 -3.92 4.78 16.11
C VAL A 304 -5.32 5.11 16.57
N MET A 305 -6.06 5.88 15.78
CA MET A 305 -7.50 6.08 15.98
C MET A 305 -8.26 5.76 14.71
N VAL A 306 -9.45 5.19 14.88
CA VAL A 306 -10.35 4.84 13.79
C VAL A 306 -11.67 5.56 14.03
N HIS A 307 -12.09 6.37 13.06
CA HIS A 307 -13.34 7.12 13.11
C HIS A 307 -14.23 6.72 11.93
N PRO A 308 -15.57 6.65 12.10
CA PRO A 308 -16.46 6.46 10.97
C PRO A 308 -16.42 7.69 10.04
N ILE A 309 -16.49 7.45 8.74
CA ILE A 309 -16.78 8.47 7.73
C ILE A 309 -18.29 8.57 7.66
N ILE A 310 -18.86 9.64 8.22
CA ILE A 310 -20.31 9.85 8.29
C ILE A 310 -20.77 10.60 7.04
N ASP A 311 -21.31 9.85 6.07
CA ASP A 311 -21.95 10.37 4.87
C ASP A 311 -23.22 9.56 4.54
N ARG A 312 -23.80 9.76 3.36
CA ARG A 312 -25.02 9.03 2.92
C ARG A 312 -24.84 7.52 2.78
N TYR A 313 -23.60 7.03 2.73
CA TYR A 313 -23.29 5.61 2.61
C TYR A 313 -22.99 4.98 3.96
N TYR A 314 -22.85 5.77 5.02
CA TYR A 314 -22.68 5.27 6.38
C TYR A 314 -23.98 4.71 6.94
N ASP A 315 -23.88 3.57 7.65
CA ASP A 315 -25.01 2.98 8.37
C ASP A 315 -24.66 2.91 9.86
N ARG A 316 -25.57 3.41 10.71
CA ARG A 316 -25.41 3.40 12.18
C ARG A 316 -25.63 2.03 12.78
N ASN A 317 -26.32 1.13 12.10
CA ASN A 317 -26.60 -0.21 12.58
C ASN A 317 -25.32 -1.08 12.50
N PRO A 318 -24.74 -1.52 13.63
CA PRO A 318 -23.54 -2.36 13.62
C PRO A 318 -23.77 -3.73 12.97
N HIS A 319 -25.03 -4.17 12.86
CA HIS A 319 -25.40 -5.43 12.20
C HIS A 319 -25.72 -5.27 10.71
N HIS A 320 -25.56 -4.07 10.15
CA HIS A 320 -25.80 -3.83 8.73
C HIS A 320 -24.96 -4.77 7.86
N ARG A 321 -25.62 -5.51 6.97
CA ARG A 321 -24.97 -6.48 6.08
C ARG A 321 -24.79 -5.87 4.71
N ARG A 322 -23.52 -5.67 4.36
CA ARG A 322 -23.09 -5.27 3.02
C ARG A 322 -22.66 -6.47 2.19
N SER A 323 -22.87 -6.38 0.88
CA SER A 323 -22.51 -7.37 -0.12
C SER A 323 -21.03 -7.27 -0.48
N THR A 324 -20.34 -8.41 -0.54
CA THR A 324 -18.96 -8.47 -1.05
C THR A 324 -18.90 -8.63 -2.58
N ALA A 325 -20.04 -8.63 -3.27
CA ALA A 325 -20.10 -8.91 -4.71
C ALA A 325 -19.31 -7.86 -5.51
N PHE A 326 -19.54 -6.57 -5.24
CA PHE A 326 -18.89 -5.49 -5.97
C PHE A 326 -17.36 -5.53 -5.86
N VAL A 327 -16.83 -5.58 -4.65
CA VAL A 327 -15.38 -5.65 -4.42
C VAL A 327 -14.75 -6.88 -5.10
N ARG A 328 -15.45 -8.02 -5.11
CA ARG A 328 -15.03 -9.23 -5.83
C ARG A 328 -15.00 -9.04 -7.34
N THR A 329 -15.99 -8.36 -7.93
CA THR A 329 -15.99 -8.06 -9.37
C THR A 329 -14.83 -7.17 -9.79
N LYS A 330 -14.28 -6.38 -8.87
CA LYS A 330 -13.06 -5.59 -9.09
C LYS A 330 -11.78 -6.39 -8.83
N GLY A 331 -11.84 -7.66 -8.43
CA GLY A 331 -10.64 -8.45 -8.10
C GLY A 331 -10.01 -8.07 -6.76
N LEU A 332 -10.82 -7.55 -5.83
CA LEU A 332 -10.47 -7.28 -4.44
C LEU A 332 -11.28 -8.20 -3.51
N SER A 333 -10.88 -8.28 -2.25
CA SER A 333 -11.71 -8.88 -1.20
C SER A 333 -12.17 -7.80 -0.22
N ALA A 334 -13.26 -8.09 0.48
CA ALA A 334 -13.61 -7.38 1.71
C ALA A 334 -12.84 -7.98 2.89
N ASN A 335 -12.80 -7.27 4.02
CA ASN A 335 -12.38 -7.87 5.28
C ASN A 335 -13.30 -9.06 5.61
N GLU A 336 -12.71 -10.10 6.18
CA GLU A 336 -13.48 -11.23 6.69
C GLU A 336 -14.32 -10.76 7.87
N LYS A 337 -15.61 -11.12 7.88
CA LYS A 337 -16.44 -10.98 9.08
C LYS A 337 -16.11 -12.17 9.96
N ASP A 338 -15.82 -11.93 11.24
CA ASP A 338 -15.80 -12.99 12.25
C ASP A 338 -17.16 -13.69 12.18
N THR A 339 -17.21 -14.80 11.48
CA THR A 339 -18.31 -15.73 11.67
C THR A 339 -18.11 -16.22 13.09
N SER A 340 -18.93 -15.70 14.02
CA SER A 340 -19.20 -16.40 15.27
C SER A 340 -19.27 -17.87 14.92
N ARG A 341 -18.33 -18.66 15.48
CA ARG A 341 -18.24 -20.11 15.28
C ARG A 341 -19.66 -20.63 15.15
N SER A 342 -20.01 -21.17 13.98
CA SER A 342 -21.24 -21.95 13.86
C SER A 342 -21.15 -22.99 14.95
N GLY A 343 -21.90 -22.78 16.02
CA GLY A 343 -22.00 -23.74 17.11
C GLY A 343 -22.53 -25.01 16.47
N THR A 344 -21.65 -25.97 16.24
CA THR A 344 -22.05 -27.36 16.31
C THR A 344 -22.73 -27.50 17.67
N PRO A 345 -23.97 -28.02 17.75
CA PRO A 345 -24.59 -28.23 19.04
C PRO A 345 -23.73 -29.24 19.78
N PHE A 346 -23.00 -28.76 20.78
CA PHE A 346 -22.34 -29.58 21.78
C PHE A 346 -23.46 -30.29 22.54
N SER A 347 -23.68 -31.56 22.25
CA SER A 347 -24.50 -32.42 23.08
C SER A 347 -23.86 -32.49 24.47
N PRO A 348 -24.60 -32.17 25.56
CA PRO A 348 -24.05 -32.29 26.89
C PRO A 348 -23.85 -33.78 27.24
N PRO A 349 -22.72 -34.15 27.87
CA PRO A 349 -22.56 -35.49 28.39
C PRO A 349 -23.32 -35.62 29.71
N GLY A 350 -24.33 -36.49 29.76
CA GLY A 350 -24.86 -36.99 31.02
C GLY A 350 -26.38 -36.98 31.14
N SER A 351 -27.01 -38.04 30.64
CA SER A 351 -28.21 -38.61 31.28
C SER A 351 -28.37 -40.04 30.78
N ILE A 352 -28.05 -40.98 31.67
CA ILE A 352 -28.18 -42.43 31.50
C ILE A 352 -29.67 -42.78 31.31
N PRO A 353 -30.07 -43.50 30.25
CA PRO A 353 -31.38 -44.13 30.22
C PRO A 353 -31.31 -45.48 30.93
N ALA A 354 -32.18 -45.64 31.94
CA ALA A 354 -32.34 -46.86 32.72
C ALA A 354 -32.83 -48.04 31.86
N ILE A 355 -32.27 -49.21 32.15
CA ILE A 355 -32.67 -50.52 31.63
C ILE A 355 -34.02 -50.91 32.25
N PRO A 356 -35.05 -51.31 31.48
CA PRO A 356 -36.18 -52.05 32.01
C PRO A 356 -36.02 -53.55 31.76
N SER A 357 -36.20 -54.29 32.84
CA SER A 357 -36.22 -55.74 32.99
C SER A 357 -37.38 -56.41 32.23
N ALA A 358 -37.13 -57.59 31.65
CA ALA A 358 -38.15 -58.58 31.27
C ALA A 358 -38.72 -59.30 32.54
N PRO A 359 -39.72 -60.23 32.50
CA PRO A 359 -40.39 -60.90 31.36
C PRO A 359 -41.92 -61.16 31.50
N HIS A 360 -42.60 -61.65 30.43
CA HIS A 360 -43.59 -62.75 30.50
C HIS A 360 -44.02 -63.23 29.08
N PHE A 361 -43.97 -64.56 28.88
CA PHE A 361 -44.58 -65.37 27.80
C PHE A 361 -45.98 -65.88 28.27
N PRO A 362 -46.89 -66.50 27.47
CA PRO A 362 -46.74 -67.30 26.22
C PRO A 362 -47.73 -66.88 25.08
N GLU A 363 -47.81 -67.43 23.86
CA GLU A 363 -48.08 -68.82 23.45
C GLU A 363 -47.93 -68.99 21.90
N GLN A 364 -47.59 -70.21 21.47
CA GLN A 364 -47.38 -70.70 20.09
C GLN A 364 -48.72 -71.07 19.38
N PRO A 365 -48.82 -71.49 18.09
CA PRO A 365 -47.85 -72.29 17.31
C PRO A 365 -47.66 -72.03 15.79
N GLU A 366 -46.52 -72.57 15.32
CA GLU A 366 -46.06 -72.98 13.97
C GLU A 366 -47.13 -73.69 13.08
N PRO A 367 -46.98 -73.91 11.74
CA PRO A 367 -45.73 -74.43 11.11
C PRO A 367 -45.41 -74.12 9.61
N HIS A 368 -44.13 -74.31 9.22
CA HIS A 368 -43.64 -75.33 8.24
C HIS A 368 -42.48 -74.93 7.27
N LYS A 369 -41.43 -75.79 7.31
CA LYS A 369 -40.59 -76.39 6.23
C LYS A 369 -39.49 -75.53 5.56
N GLN A 370 -38.20 -75.81 5.83
CA GLN A 370 -37.27 -76.79 5.16
C GLN A 370 -36.98 -76.44 3.69
N ARG A 371 -35.79 -76.60 3.07
CA ARG A 371 -34.38 -76.89 3.39
C ARG A 371 -33.63 -76.87 2.02
N PHE A 372 -32.41 -76.34 1.97
CA PHE A 372 -31.19 -76.83 1.26
C PHE A 372 -31.10 -77.14 -0.28
N ARG A 373 -29.98 -76.62 -0.84
CA ARG A 373 -29.00 -77.09 -1.87
C ARG A 373 -29.33 -77.14 -3.39
N GLY A 374 -28.43 -76.54 -4.18
CA GLY A 374 -27.71 -77.23 -5.27
C GLY A 374 -27.74 -76.60 -6.68
N PRO A 375 -26.72 -76.85 -7.56
CA PRO A 375 -26.13 -75.83 -8.45
C PRO A 375 -26.19 -76.14 -9.97
N THR A 376 -25.95 -75.15 -10.87
CA THR A 376 -25.19 -75.32 -12.15
C THR A 376 -24.78 -73.97 -12.83
N ILE A 377 -23.64 -74.03 -13.55
CA ILE A 377 -22.83 -73.06 -14.37
C ILE A 377 -23.51 -72.93 -15.79
N PRO A 378 -23.27 -71.94 -16.72
CA PRO A 378 -21.93 -71.55 -17.18
C PRO A 378 -21.59 -70.16 -17.80
N THR A 379 -20.26 -69.92 -17.79
CA THR A 379 -19.35 -69.28 -18.79
C THR A 379 -19.15 -67.76 -18.97
N ILE A 380 -17.84 -67.43 -19.01
CA ILE A 380 -16.99 -66.21 -19.16
C ILE A 380 -16.78 -66.01 -20.72
N PRO A 381 -16.10 -64.98 -21.33
CA PRO A 381 -14.98 -64.20 -20.79
C PRO A 381 -14.82 -62.70 -21.18
N SER A 382 -14.36 -61.87 -20.23
CA SER A 382 -12.96 -61.37 -19.98
C SER A 382 -12.66 -60.08 -20.77
N SER A 383 -11.83 -59.11 -20.36
CA SER A 383 -10.67 -59.05 -19.45
C SER A 383 -10.42 -57.56 -19.11
N LEU A 384 -10.28 -57.19 -17.83
CA LEU A 384 -9.05 -56.96 -17.04
C LEU A 384 -8.46 -55.52 -17.06
N SER A 385 -8.89 -54.79 -16.03
CA SER A 385 -8.14 -53.91 -15.11
C SER A 385 -6.65 -54.22 -14.88
N ARG A 386 -5.85 -53.22 -14.46
CA ARG A 386 -5.39 -53.12 -13.04
C ARG A 386 -4.60 -51.84 -12.69
N SER A 387 -4.88 -51.40 -11.47
CA SER A 387 -4.20 -50.46 -10.59
C SER A 387 -2.97 -51.07 -9.88
N CYS A 388 -2.05 -50.24 -9.37
CA CYS A 388 -1.60 -50.18 -7.95
C CYS A 388 -0.38 -49.24 -7.75
N THR A 389 -0.39 -48.50 -6.65
CA THR A 389 0.71 -47.76 -5.95
C THR A 389 1.50 -48.72 -5.02
N PRO A 390 2.43 -48.29 -4.10
CA PRO A 390 3.42 -47.19 -3.99
C PRO A 390 4.86 -47.71 -3.61
N ASP A 391 5.84 -46.81 -3.41
CA ASP A 391 6.86 -46.77 -2.31
C ASP A 391 8.26 -46.20 -2.67
N ALA A 392 8.90 -45.65 -1.63
CA ALA A 392 10.08 -44.78 -1.53
C ALA A 392 11.45 -45.42 -1.84
N PHE A 393 12.50 -44.59 -2.07
CA PHE A 393 13.83 -44.66 -1.41
C PHE A 393 14.78 -43.50 -1.83
N SER A 394 15.85 -43.39 -1.05
CA SER A 394 16.76 -42.26 -0.76
C SER A 394 18.02 -42.15 -1.67
N SER A 395 18.72 -40.99 -1.56
CA SER A 395 20.16 -40.72 -1.85
C SER A 395 20.53 -40.57 -3.34
N THR A 396 21.44 -39.70 -3.83
CA THR A 396 22.72 -39.14 -3.36
C THR A 396 23.10 -37.88 -4.18
N ALA A 397 24.08 -37.12 -3.69
CA ALA A 397 24.70 -35.95 -4.31
C ALA A 397 25.50 -36.25 -5.61
N SER A 398 25.64 -35.26 -6.51
CA SER A 398 26.92 -34.90 -7.14
C SER A 398 26.83 -33.67 -8.08
N THR A 399 27.62 -32.66 -7.71
CA THR A 399 28.52 -31.83 -8.54
C THR A 399 28.27 -31.63 -10.05
N LEU A 400 28.05 -30.36 -10.42
CA LEU A 400 28.27 -29.77 -11.75
C LEU A 400 29.76 -29.56 -12.04
N PRO A 401 30.15 -29.52 -13.34
CA PRO A 401 31.27 -28.70 -13.76
C PRO A 401 30.91 -27.68 -14.87
N HIS A 402 31.68 -26.60 -14.82
CA HIS A 402 31.75 -25.47 -15.73
C HIS A 402 31.95 -25.81 -17.21
N SER A 403 31.52 -24.90 -18.09
CA SER A 403 32.41 -24.39 -19.16
C SER A 403 31.91 -23.03 -19.71
N ARG A 404 32.88 -22.20 -20.08
CA ARG A 404 32.78 -20.80 -20.53
C ARG A 404 32.99 -20.71 -22.06
N THR A 405 32.63 -19.54 -22.60
CA THR A 405 33.17 -18.81 -23.79
C THR A 405 32.67 -19.18 -25.20
N PRO A 406 32.83 -18.32 -26.25
CA PRO A 406 32.89 -16.84 -26.34
C PRO A 406 32.13 -16.21 -27.57
N LEU A 407 32.25 -14.87 -27.70
CA LEU A 407 31.81 -13.94 -28.77
C LEU A 407 32.56 -14.03 -30.12
N SER A 408 31.92 -13.64 -31.23
CA SER A 408 32.50 -12.88 -32.39
C SER A 408 31.37 -12.34 -33.31
N HIS A 409 31.26 -11.02 -33.52
CA HIS A 409 31.69 -10.19 -34.66
C HIS A 409 30.96 -10.40 -36.00
N ALA A 410 30.37 -9.31 -36.51
CA ALA A 410 29.62 -9.20 -37.77
C ALA A 410 30.41 -8.39 -38.82
N GLU A 411 30.30 -8.81 -40.07
CA GLU A 411 30.82 -8.13 -41.27
C GLU A 411 29.76 -8.10 -42.39
N THR A 412 29.89 -7.10 -43.24
CA THR A 412 28.95 -6.54 -44.22
C THR A 412 29.15 -7.12 -45.63
N ALA A 413 28.09 -7.29 -46.44
CA ALA A 413 28.08 -7.07 -47.91
C ALA A 413 26.69 -7.35 -48.56
N ALA A 414 26.30 -6.51 -49.53
CA ALA A 414 25.23 -6.71 -50.53
C ALA A 414 25.90 -6.73 -51.95
N PRO A 415 25.25 -7.09 -53.11
CA PRO A 415 24.03 -6.43 -53.65
C PRO A 415 23.06 -7.21 -54.61
N ASP A 416 21.86 -6.62 -54.81
CA ASP A 416 20.95 -6.50 -56.02
C ASP A 416 20.20 -7.70 -56.68
N PRO A 417 19.13 -7.47 -57.51
CA PRO A 417 17.91 -6.64 -57.39
C PRO A 417 16.59 -7.35 -57.85
N GLN A 418 15.39 -6.79 -57.54
CA GLN A 418 14.26 -6.58 -58.49
C GLN A 418 13.03 -5.92 -57.83
N ALA A 419 12.26 -5.22 -58.67
CA ALA A 419 11.36 -4.09 -58.42
C ALA A 419 9.94 -4.41 -57.89
N LEU A 420 9.30 -3.43 -57.23
CA LEU A 420 7.92 -2.95 -57.49
C LEU A 420 7.59 -1.67 -56.67
N GLN A 421 6.83 -0.77 -57.30
CA GLN A 421 6.64 0.66 -57.01
C GLN A 421 5.58 1.00 -55.94
N VAL A 422 5.75 2.10 -55.20
CA VAL A 422 4.72 2.85 -54.44
C VAL A 422 5.05 4.37 -54.48
N PRO A 423 4.07 5.31 -54.59
CA PRO A 423 4.29 6.71 -54.99
C PRO A 423 4.55 7.70 -53.82
N PRO A 424 5.00 8.95 -54.10
CA PRO A 424 5.38 9.95 -53.08
C PRO A 424 4.28 10.98 -52.76
N PRO A 425 4.33 11.69 -51.61
CA PRO A 425 3.54 12.90 -51.38
C PRO A 425 4.30 14.18 -51.83
N PRO A 426 3.58 15.27 -52.17
CA PRO A 426 4.14 16.44 -52.84
C PRO A 426 4.66 17.55 -51.89
N THR A 427 5.51 18.38 -52.46
CA THR A 427 6.26 19.51 -51.90
C THR A 427 5.49 20.84 -51.86
N ASP A 428 5.92 21.67 -50.90
CA ASP A 428 5.83 23.14 -50.72
C ASP A 428 5.23 24.05 -51.81
N ILE A 429 4.40 25.00 -51.37
CA ILE A 429 4.13 26.29 -52.03
C ILE A 429 4.51 27.42 -51.07
N ARG A 430 5.46 28.26 -51.49
CA ARG A 430 5.80 29.57 -50.89
C ARG A 430 4.93 30.68 -51.49
N ALA A 431 4.50 31.66 -50.69
CA ALA A 431 4.85 33.10 -50.81
C ALA A 431 3.83 34.06 -50.16
N LEU A 432 4.35 35.22 -49.69
CA LEU A 432 3.71 36.50 -49.25
C LEU A 432 3.28 36.53 -47.77
N THR A 433 3.80 37.35 -46.84
CA THR A 433 4.40 38.70 -46.87
C THR A 433 5.21 38.98 -45.57
N ASP A 434 6.28 39.78 -45.64
CA ASP A 434 7.05 40.33 -44.49
C ASP A 434 6.78 41.84 -44.30
N PRO A 435 7.07 42.42 -43.11
CA PRO A 435 7.78 43.70 -43.00
C PRO A 435 8.98 43.68 -42.03
N PRO A 436 9.86 44.72 -42.03
CA PRO A 436 11.31 44.52 -41.96
C PRO A 436 11.97 44.67 -40.56
N ILE A 437 13.19 44.11 -40.51
CA ILE A 437 14.16 44.07 -39.40
C ILE A 437 15.05 45.33 -39.38
N ALA A 438 15.44 45.77 -38.18
CA ALA A 438 16.70 46.49 -37.93
C ALA A 438 17.60 45.66 -36.98
N ARG A 439 18.87 45.44 -37.36
CA ARG A 439 19.91 44.68 -36.61
C ARG A 439 20.82 45.60 -35.79
N PRO A 440 21.58 45.03 -34.83
CA PRO A 440 23.05 45.16 -34.91
C PRO A 440 23.82 43.83 -34.76
N ALA A 441 25.13 43.91 -35.02
CA ALA A 441 26.10 42.89 -35.44
C ALA A 441 26.70 41.97 -34.32
N PRO A 442 27.49 40.92 -34.66
CA PRO A 442 27.83 39.80 -33.77
C PRO A 442 29.20 39.94 -33.07
N GLN A 443 29.33 39.38 -31.86
CA GLN A 443 30.60 39.22 -31.14
C GLN A 443 30.94 37.73 -30.91
N GLN A 444 32.20 37.38 -31.16
CA GLN A 444 32.83 36.07 -30.97
C GLN A 444 33.08 35.72 -29.49
N PRO A 445 33.25 34.43 -29.14
CA PRO A 445 33.48 33.98 -27.76
C PRO A 445 34.97 33.98 -27.39
N PRO A 446 35.36 34.26 -26.13
CA PRO A 446 36.71 33.98 -25.67
C PRO A 446 36.81 32.71 -24.82
N ALA A 447 38.07 32.26 -24.74
CA ALA A 447 38.56 30.94 -24.41
C ALA A 447 38.83 30.65 -22.92
N GLN A 448 39.15 29.38 -22.69
CA GLN A 448 39.56 28.72 -21.44
C GLN A 448 40.66 29.42 -20.64
N GLY A 449 40.63 29.25 -19.31
CA GLY A 449 41.74 29.54 -18.40
C GLY A 449 41.70 28.70 -17.12
N ASN A 450 42.53 27.65 -17.07
CA ASN A 450 42.84 26.87 -15.87
C ASN A 450 43.80 27.62 -14.94
N ILE A 451 43.54 27.70 -13.63
CA ILE A 451 44.59 27.91 -12.61
C ILE A 451 44.35 27.01 -11.39
N LYS A 452 45.32 26.11 -11.13
CA LYS A 452 45.54 25.38 -9.87
C LYS A 452 46.44 26.21 -8.94
N LYS A 453 46.17 26.19 -7.61
CA LYS A 453 47.12 26.15 -6.46
C LYS A 453 46.30 26.26 -5.15
N LYS A 454 46.17 25.24 -4.30
CA LYS A 454 47.08 24.65 -3.28
C LYS A 454 47.09 25.38 -1.92
N ARG A 455 46.30 24.83 -0.97
CA ARG A 455 46.54 24.51 0.47
C ARG A 455 47.43 25.45 1.32
N ALA A 456 46.90 25.94 2.46
CA ALA A 456 47.50 25.79 3.81
C ALA A 456 46.60 26.35 4.93
N SER A 457 46.50 25.57 6.00
CA SER A 457 45.98 25.88 7.35
C SER A 457 47.00 26.66 8.19
N LEU A 458 46.56 27.34 9.27
CA LEU A 458 47.18 27.26 10.60
C LEU A 458 46.39 28.03 11.68
N SER A 459 46.49 27.48 12.88
CA SER A 459 45.95 27.88 14.17
C SER A 459 46.95 28.69 15.02
N ALA A 460 46.40 29.43 16.00
CA ALA A 460 46.89 29.65 17.37
C ALA A 460 47.61 30.96 17.78
N VAL A 461 47.34 31.28 19.05
CA VAL A 461 48.03 32.11 20.07
C VAL A 461 47.58 33.59 20.15
N GLU A 462 46.76 34.03 21.12
CA GLU A 462 46.90 34.21 22.59
C GLU A 462 47.71 35.43 23.08
N ALA A 463 47.14 36.06 24.13
CA ALA A 463 47.73 36.92 25.17
C ALA A 463 47.96 38.43 24.89
N ALA A 464 47.21 39.28 25.61
CA ALA A 464 47.73 40.06 26.76
C ALA A 464 46.68 41.03 27.34
N ALA A 465 46.74 41.22 28.66
CA ALA A 465 45.75 41.87 29.52
C ALA A 465 46.25 43.21 30.12
N HIS A 466 45.34 43.89 30.86
CA HIS A 466 45.49 44.99 31.85
C HIS A 466 45.33 46.44 31.35
N ARG A 467 44.18 47.13 31.59
CA ARG A 467 43.59 47.78 32.82
C ARG A 467 44.08 49.25 33.02
N PRO A 468 43.39 50.14 33.79
CA PRO A 468 41.95 50.38 34.03
C PRO A 468 41.56 51.91 34.14
N GLY A 469 40.26 52.25 34.27
CA GLY A 469 39.85 53.58 34.77
C GLY A 469 38.35 53.99 34.68
N ALA A 470 37.62 53.80 35.79
CA ALA A 470 36.43 54.52 36.34
C ALA A 470 35.14 54.75 35.48
N ALA A 471 34.01 54.07 35.78
CA ALA A 471 32.92 54.42 36.73
C ALA A 471 31.76 55.21 36.04
N ALA A 472 30.46 54.96 36.16
CA ALA A 472 29.62 54.22 37.12
C ALA A 472 28.21 53.92 36.53
N MET A 473 27.37 53.24 37.34
CA MET A 473 25.95 52.83 37.17
C MET A 473 25.68 51.56 36.34
N ALA A 474 24.83 50.62 36.73
CA ALA A 474 24.27 50.19 38.02
C ALA A 474 23.66 48.79 37.77
N GLN A 475 23.72 47.95 38.80
CA GLN A 475 22.92 46.74 39.07
C GLN A 475 23.24 45.41 38.34
N GLN A 476 23.92 44.57 39.13
CA GLN A 476 23.98 43.09 39.12
C GLN A 476 22.56 42.49 39.32
N TYR A 477 22.20 41.26 38.93
CA TYR A 477 22.84 39.97 39.19
C TYR A 477 22.35 38.88 38.20
N PHE A 478 23.23 37.91 37.98
CA PHE A 478 23.06 36.60 37.34
C PHE A 478 21.88 35.79 37.88
N ASP A 479 21.26 34.94 37.05
CA ASP A 479 21.19 33.50 37.35
C ASP A 479 20.89 32.61 36.12
N ALA A 480 21.35 31.39 36.25
CA ALA A 480 21.43 30.26 35.34
C ALA A 480 20.12 29.89 34.61
N SER A 481 20.25 29.59 33.32
CA SER A 481 19.24 28.80 32.59
C SER A 481 19.44 27.32 32.91
N PRO A 482 18.44 26.60 33.45
CA PRO A 482 18.56 25.17 33.66
C PRO A 482 18.48 24.42 32.33
N VAL A 483 19.48 23.57 32.12
CA VAL A 483 19.42 22.44 31.19
C VAL A 483 18.22 21.59 31.60
N THR A 484 17.17 21.58 30.79
CA THR A 484 16.04 20.65 30.94
C THR A 484 16.52 19.23 30.62
N PRO A 485 16.40 18.27 31.54
CA PRO A 485 16.63 16.87 31.21
C PRO A 485 15.53 16.35 30.29
N GLU A 486 15.89 15.43 29.38
CA GLU A 486 14.92 14.68 28.57
C GLU A 486 13.83 14.04 29.46
N PRO A 487 12.57 14.00 29.02
CA PRO A 487 11.51 13.44 29.83
C PRO A 487 11.65 11.92 29.95
N VAL A 488 11.63 11.45 31.20
CA VAL A 488 11.56 10.04 31.58
C VAL A 488 10.26 9.41 31.06
N ARG A 489 10.38 8.16 30.59
CA ARG A 489 9.42 7.34 29.83
C ARG A 489 8.19 6.86 30.63
N THR A 490 7.55 7.71 31.44
CA THR A 490 6.41 7.31 32.28
C THR A 490 5.30 8.37 32.31
N GLU A 491 4.53 8.52 31.23
CA GLU A 491 3.27 9.30 31.25
C GLU A 491 2.32 8.98 30.08
N PHE A 492 2.21 7.70 29.70
CA PHE A 492 1.17 7.26 28.76
C PHE A 492 -0.19 7.15 29.49
N GLY A 493 -1.18 7.94 29.04
CA GLY A 493 -2.58 7.80 29.50
C GLY A 493 -3.28 9.07 29.99
N ASN A 494 -2.68 10.26 29.90
CA ASN A 494 -3.35 11.51 30.30
C ASN A 494 -4.40 11.97 29.25
N PRO A 495 -5.72 11.90 29.54
CA PRO A 495 -6.78 12.24 28.58
C PRO A 495 -6.73 13.71 28.13
N ASN A 496 -6.19 14.62 28.95
CA ASN A 496 -6.07 16.04 28.61
C ASN A 496 -5.01 16.30 27.53
N LYS A 497 -4.06 15.38 27.29
CA LYS A 497 -3.07 15.48 26.20
C LYS A 497 -3.63 14.94 24.88
N ILE A 498 -4.51 13.94 24.95
CA ILE A 498 -5.25 13.42 23.79
C ILE A 498 -6.19 14.50 23.24
N ALA A 499 -6.92 15.21 24.11
CA ALA A 499 -7.80 16.32 23.72
C ALA A 499 -7.05 17.49 23.06
N ARG A 500 -5.76 17.71 23.37
CA ARG A 500 -4.94 18.73 22.69
C ARG A 500 -4.56 18.37 21.26
N LEU A 501 -4.39 17.08 20.98
CA LEU A 501 -4.08 16.57 19.64
C LEU A 501 -5.34 16.32 18.80
N PHE A 502 -6.47 16.07 19.48
CA PHE A 502 -7.78 15.76 18.89
C PHE A 502 -8.87 16.58 19.60
N PRO A 503 -8.92 17.91 19.39
CA PRO A 503 -9.84 18.81 20.10
C PRO A 503 -11.32 18.52 19.85
N GLU A 504 -11.65 17.80 18.78
CA GLU A 504 -13.01 17.30 18.50
C GLU A 504 -13.50 16.14 19.38
N LEU A 505 -12.64 15.60 20.24
CA LEU A 505 -13.02 14.58 21.24
C LEU A 505 -13.52 15.19 22.56
N ALA A 506 -13.49 16.53 22.69
CA ALA A 506 -13.92 17.28 23.88
C ALA A 506 -15.36 17.80 23.76
#